data_AF-A0A2E7FDQ9-F1
#
_entry.id   AF-A0A2E7FDQ9-F1
#
_cell.length_a   1.000
_cell.length_b   1.000
_cell.length_c   1.000
_cell.angle_alpha   90.00
_cell.angle_beta   90.00
_cell.angle_gamma   90.00
#
_symmetry.space_group_name_H-M   'P 1'
#
loop_
_entity.id
_entity.type
_entity.pdbx_description
1 polymer ?
#
loop_
_entity_poly.entity_id
_entity_poly.type
_entity_poly.pdbx_seq_one_letter_code
_entity_poly.pdbx_strand_id
1 'polypeptide(L)'
;VVISKRNENILKEIAYITDGDYIDGNNTKEVLDFVSETLKKMEKQEFEAKKFVSYKDQFQLFLLVSFIFLLLELFIFETETLWLKKLNLFNEKFSK
;
A
#
# COMPACT_ATOMS: atom_id res chain seq x y z
N VAL A 1 -14.29 30.13 -49.12
CA VAL A 1 -13.68 30.17 -47.77
C VAL A 1 -14.45 29.18 -46.90
N VAL A 2 -13.78 28.18 -46.34
CA VAL A 2 -14.43 27.24 -45.39
C VAL A 2 -14.34 27.87 -44.02
N ILE A 3 -15.47 28.02 -43.33
CA ILE A 3 -15.54 28.57 -41.98
C ILE A 3 -15.86 27.41 -41.05
N SER A 4 -14.89 26.99 -40.23
CA SER A 4 -15.13 26.01 -39.16
C SER A 4 -15.61 26.72 -37.90
N LYS A 5 -16.63 26.15 -37.24
CA LYS A 5 -17.14 26.62 -35.95
C LYS A 5 -16.85 25.58 -34.86
N ARG A 6 -16.57 26.03 -33.64
CA ARG A 6 -16.44 25.16 -32.47
C ARG A 6 -17.72 24.35 -32.27
N ASN A 7 -17.57 23.03 -32.06
CA ASN A 7 -18.66 22.16 -31.65
C ASN A 7 -18.40 21.66 -30.23
N GLU A 8 -19.04 22.30 -29.25
CA GLU A 8 -18.87 21.98 -27.83
C GLU A 8 -19.34 20.57 -27.48
N ASN A 9 -20.35 20.04 -28.19
CA ASN A 9 -20.88 18.72 -27.90
C ASN A 9 -19.84 17.63 -28.17
N ILE A 10 -19.12 17.74 -29.29
CA ILE A 10 -18.03 16.81 -29.63
C ILE A 10 -16.89 16.91 -28.62
N LEU A 11 -16.55 18.11 -28.16
CA LEU A 11 -15.47 18.31 -27.19
C LEU A 11 -15.82 17.70 -25.82
N LYS A 12 -17.07 17.83 -25.38
CA LYS A 12 -17.56 17.17 -24.16
C LYS A 12 -17.58 15.65 -24.28
N GLU A 13 -17.97 15.14 -25.44
CA GLU A 13 -17.97 13.70 -25.72
C GLU A 13 -16.56 13.11 -25.70
N ILE A 14 -15.59 13.79 -26.32
CA ILE A 14 -14.19 13.39 -26.26
C ILE A 14 -13.70 13.38 -24.80
N ALA A 15 -13.95 14.44 -24.05
CA ALA A 15 -13.56 14.53 -22.64
C ALA A 15 -14.13 13.35 -21.84
N TYR A 16 -15.43 13.07 -22.00
CA TYR A 16 -16.10 11.95 -21.36
C TYR A 16 -15.48 10.58 -21.71
N ILE A 17 -15.17 10.33 -22.99
CA ILE A 17 -14.53 9.07 -23.43
C ILE A 17 -13.11 8.92 -22.85
N THR A 18 -12.40 10.04 -22.67
CA THR A 18 -11.03 10.05 -22.12
C THR A 18 -10.97 10.12 -20.59
N ASP A 19 -12.12 10.07 -19.89
CA ASP A 19 -12.21 10.32 -18.44
C ASP A 19 -11.55 11.64 -18.02
N GLY A 20 -11.66 12.64 -18.91
CA GLY A 20 -11.17 13.98 -18.72
C GLY A 20 -12.33 14.98 -18.62
N ASP A 21 -11.99 16.20 -18.22
CA ASP A 21 -12.95 17.28 -18.04
C ASP A 21 -12.85 18.31 -19.18
N TYR A 22 -14.00 18.84 -19.60
CA TYR A 22 -14.09 19.92 -20.59
C TYR A 22 -14.51 21.24 -19.93
N ILE A 23 -13.80 22.32 -20.26
CA ILE A 23 -14.14 23.69 -19.85
C ILE A 23 -14.14 24.64 -21.04
N ASP A 24 -15.08 25.59 -21.06
CA ASP A 24 -15.11 26.63 -22.09
C ASP A 24 -13.98 27.65 -21.88
N GLY A 25 -13.12 27.81 -22.88
CA GLY A 25 -12.01 28.76 -22.91
C GLY A 25 -12.39 30.24 -23.03
N ASN A 26 -13.67 30.59 -23.23
CA ASN A 26 -14.11 31.98 -23.40
C ASN A 26 -13.90 32.85 -22.15
N ASN A 27 -13.85 32.23 -20.96
CA ASN A 27 -13.62 32.92 -19.69
C ASN A 27 -12.29 32.48 -19.07
N THR A 28 -11.24 33.29 -19.26
CA THR A 28 -9.89 32.96 -18.77
C THR A 28 -9.83 32.74 -17.25
N LYS A 29 -10.64 33.47 -16.46
CA LYS A 29 -10.63 33.32 -14.99
C LYS A 29 -11.13 31.95 -14.57
N GLU A 30 -12.25 31.53 -15.14
CA GLU A 30 -12.88 30.24 -14.85
C GLU A 30 -11.99 29.06 -15.25
N VAL A 31 -11.28 29.18 -16.39
CA VAL A 31 -10.27 28.19 -16.81
C VAL A 31 -9.13 28.10 -15.82
N LEU A 32 -8.60 29.23 -15.35
CA LEU A 32 -7.50 29.26 -14.38
C LEU A 32 -7.91 28.65 -13.04
N ASP A 33 -9.13 28.95 -12.57
CA ASP A 33 -9.68 28.40 -11.34
C ASP A 33 -9.85 26.88 -11.46
N PHE A 34 -10.44 26.40 -12.55
CA PHE A 34 -10.61 24.98 -12.84
C PHE A 34 -9.28 24.22 -12.86
N VAL A 35 -8.29 24.71 -13.61
CA VAL A 35 -6.96 24.07 -13.69
C VAL A 35 -6.28 24.06 -12.31
N SER A 36 -6.38 25.16 -11.55
CA SER A 36 -5.79 25.25 -10.22
C SER A 36 -6.41 24.26 -9.23
N GLU A 37 -7.74 24.09 -9.26
CA GLU A 37 -8.43 23.11 -8.43
C GLU A 37 -8.07 21.68 -8.79
N THR A 38 -8.00 21.35 -10.10
CA THR A 38 -7.62 20.03 -10.58
C THR A 38 -6.21 19.67 -10.14
N LEU A 39 -5.24 20.59 -10.29
CA LEU A 39 -3.87 20.38 -9.82
C LEU A 39 -3.80 20.16 -8.30
N LYS A 40 -4.53 20.95 -7.50
CA LYS A 40 -4.57 20.78 -6.04
C LYS A 40 -5.14 19.41 -5.64
N LYS A 41 -6.18 18.93 -6.34
CA LYS A 41 -6.76 17.60 -6.09
C LYS A 41 -5.76 16.50 -6.43
N MET A 42 -5.05 16.60 -7.55
CA MET A 42 -4.02 15.64 -7.96
C MET A 42 -2.87 15.58 -6.94
N GLU A 43 -2.34 16.74 -6.52
CA GLU A 43 -1.25 16.80 -5.54
C GLU A 43 -1.64 16.13 -4.21
N LYS A 44 -2.87 16.37 -3.74
CA LYS A 44 -3.39 15.73 -2.53
C LYS A 44 -3.50 14.21 -2.69
N GLN A 45 -4.03 13.74 -3.82
CA GLN A 45 -4.16 12.31 -4.10
C GLN A 45 -2.80 11.62 -4.17
N GLU A 46 -1.81 12.22 -4.86
CA GLU A 46 -0.45 11.69 -4.93
C GLU A 46 0.21 11.65 -3.55
N PHE A 47 0.01 12.69 -2.74
CA PHE A 47 0.54 12.75 -1.38
C PHE A 47 -0.06 11.69 -0.46
N GLU A 48 -1.37 11.48 -0.53
CA GLU A 48 -2.06 10.39 0.17
C GLU A 48 -1.54 9.03 -0.31
N ALA A 49 -1.51 8.79 -1.63
CA ALA A 49 -1.02 7.54 -2.21
C ALA A 49 0.41 7.23 -1.76
N LYS A 50 1.32 8.21 -1.78
CA LYS A 50 2.71 8.06 -1.30
C LYS A 50 2.79 7.67 0.17
N LYS A 51 1.94 8.24 1.03
CA LYS A 51 1.83 7.85 2.44
C LYS A 51 1.32 6.42 2.59
N PHE A 52 0.30 6.02 1.83
CA PHE A 52 -0.21 4.66 1.86
C PHE A 52 0.83 3.64 1.37
N VAL A 53 1.53 3.89 0.26
CA VAL A 53 2.59 2.99 -0.24
C VAL A 53 3.72 2.83 0.77
N SER A 54 4.10 3.89 1.49
CA SER A 54 5.15 3.82 2.51
C SER A 54 4.78 3.02 3.77
N TYR A 55 3.49 2.82 4.05
CA TYR A 55 3.03 2.17 5.29
C TYR A 55 2.50 0.75 5.09
N LYS A 56 2.11 0.35 3.86
CA LYS A 56 1.22 -0.80 3.70
C LYS A 56 1.88 -2.17 3.85
N ASP A 57 3.11 -2.42 3.39
CA ASP A 57 3.49 -3.82 3.08
C ASP A 57 4.86 -4.35 3.58
N GLN A 58 5.51 -3.77 4.61
CA GLN A 58 6.85 -4.26 5.01
C GLN A 58 6.97 -4.93 6.38
N PHE A 59 6.00 -4.77 7.29
CA PHE A 59 6.18 -5.25 8.67
C PHE A 59 5.52 -6.60 8.96
N GLN A 60 4.67 -7.11 8.08
CA GLN A 60 3.87 -8.31 8.33
C GLN A 60 4.71 -9.58 8.44
N LEU A 61 5.73 -9.74 7.60
CA LEU A 61 6.63 -10.88 7.66
C LEU A 61 7.45 -10.85 8.96
N PHE A 62 7.94 -9.68 9.37
CA PHE A 62 8.66 -9.53 10.63
C PHE A 62 7.77 -9.79 11.86
N LEU A 63 6.53 -9.29 11.85
CA LEU A 63 5.56 -9.55 12.91
C LEU A 63 5.22 -11.04 13.02
N LEU A 64 4.99 -11.71 11.89
CA LEU A 64 4.68 -13.14 11.86
C LEU A 64 5.84 -13.97 12.41
N VAL A 65 7.07 -13.68 11.98
CA VAL A 65 8.27 -14.36 12.47
C VAL A 65 8.44 -14.17 13.98
N SER A 66 8.34 -12.94 14.48
CA SER A 66 8.42 -12.65 15.91
C SER A 66 7.32 -13.36 16.72
N PHE A 67 6.10 -13.42 16.18
CA PHE A 67 4.98 -14.11 16.82
C PHE A 67 5.21 -15.63 16.89
N ILE A 68 5.76 -16.24 15.83
CA ILE A 68 6.13 -17.67 15.83
C ILE A 68 7.23 -17.94 16.86
N PHE A 69 8.26 -17.09 16.96
CA PHE A 69 9.30 -17.26 17.98
C PHE A 69 8.75 -17.17 19.40
N LEU A 70 7.82 -16.24 19.65
CA LEU A 70 7.14 -16.11 20.96
C LEU A 70 6.35 -17.39 21.28
N LEU A 71 5.62 -17.95 20.30
CA LEU A 71 4.94 -19.23 20.48
C LEU A 71 5.91 -20.38 20.78
N LEU A 72 7.04 -20.46 20.06
CA LEU A 72 8.07 -21.47 20.31
C LEU A 72 8.68 -21.36 21.70
N GLU A 73 8.88 -20.14 22.21
CA GLU A 73 9.36 -19.90 23.56
C GLU A 73 8.43 -20.50 24.63
N LEU A 74 7.10 -20.39 24.45
CA LEU A 74 6.12 -20.99 25.35
C LEU A 74 6.22 -22.53 25.37
N PHE A 75 6.53 -23.19 24.24
CA PHE A 75 6.69 -24.64 24.18
C PHE A 75 8.02 -25.14 24.76
N ILE A 76 9.07 -24.31 24.77
CA ILE A 76 10.41 -24.69 25.26
C ILE A 76 10.47 -24.86 26.78
N PHE A 77 9.50 -24.32 27.54
CA PHE A 77 9.52 -24.34 29.01
C PHE A 77 9.24 -25.73 29.65
N GLU A 78 8.69 -26.69 28.90
CA GLU A 78 8.18 -27.95 29.48
C GLU A 78 9.10 -29.17 29.35
N THR A 79 10.27 -29.07 28.72
CA THR A 79 11.13 -30.24 28.58
C THR A 79 12.58 -29.93 28.91
N GLU A 80 13.02 -30.46 30.06
CA GLU A 80 14.34 -31.08 30.21
C GLU A 80 14.76 -31.64 28.84
N THR A 81 15.63 -30.93 28.14
CA THR A 81 15.87 -31.19 26.72
C THR A 81 16.25 -32.66 26.55
N LEU A 82 15.38 -33.44 25.88
CA LEU A 82 15.54 -34.88 25.75
C LEU A 82 16.89 -35.26 25.12
N TRP A 83 17.47 -34.35 24.32
CA TRP A 83 18.83 -34.46 23.81
C TRP A 83 19.90 -34.43 24.91
N LEU A 84 19.77 -33.60 25.95
CA LEU A 84 20.68 -33.61 27.11
C LEU A 84 20.56 -34.93 27.90
N LYS A 85 19.34 -35.46 28.08
CA LYS A 85 19.16 -36.80 28.70
C LYS A 85 19.76 -37.92 27.85
N LYS A 86 19.67 -37.82 26.52
CA LYS A 86 20.26 -38.81 25.58
C LYS A 86 21.79 -38.77 25.54
N LEU A 87 22.41 -37.63 25.88
CA LEU A 87 23.86 -37.50 25.95
C LEU A 87 24.49 -38.26 27.13
N ASN A 88 23.68 -38.80 28.05
CA ASN A 88 24.11 -39.61 29.21
C ASN A 88 25.38 -39.04 29.89
N LEU A 89 25.41 -37.72 30.06
CA LEU A 89 26.58 -36.96 30.52
C LEU A 89 27.06 -37.40 31.92
N PHE A 90 26.18 -38.03 32.69
CA PHE A 90 26.44 -38.52 34.04
C PHE A 90 26.52 -40.05 34.12
N ASN A 91 26.49 -40.75 32.99
CA ASN A 91 26.64 -42.21 32.88
C ASN A 91 25.79 -42.97 33.91
N GLU A 92 24.52 -42.60 34.05
CA GLU A 92 23.60 -43.21 35.02
C GLU A 92 23.16 -44.57 34.50
N LYS A 93 23.92 -45.62 34.83
CA LYS A 93 23.40 -46.99 34.75
C LYS A 93 22.40 -47.16 35.89
N PHE A 94 21.12 -47.28 35.55
CA PHE A 94 20.09 -47.75 36.49
C PHE A 94 20.46 -49.17 36.94
N SER A 95 21.11 -49.27 38.10
CA SER A 95 21.27 -50.54 38.80
C SER A 95 19.90 -50.92 39.36
N LYS A 96 19.40 -52.06 38.90
CA LYS A 96 18.31 -52.77 39.57
C LYS A 96 18.84 -53.45 40.84
#